data_AF-A0A357IQ42-F1
#
_entry.id   AF-A0A357IQ42-F1
#
_cell.length_a   1.000
_cell.length_b   1.000
_cell.length_c   1.000
_cell.angle_alpha   90.00
_cell.angle_beta   90.00
_cell.angle_gamma   90.00
#
_symmetry.space_group_name_H-M   'P 1'
#
loop_
_entity.id
_entity.type
_entity.pdbx_description
1 polymer ?
#
loop_
_entity_poly.entity_id
_entity_poly.type
_entity_poly.pdbx_seq_one_letter_code
_entity_poly.pdbx_strand_id
1 'polypeptide(L)' 'AKHFGVENGQIVGVKVDSGKGRAVVFMDTVIRVSSKYALAMHIDTDESNACCGAGVIYGEIVSK' A
#
# COMPACT_ATOMS: atom_id res chain seq x y z
N ALA A 1 -10.92 1.00 -5.81
CA ALA A 1 -11.04 0.23 -7.05
C ALA A 1 -11.21 1.16 -8.25
N LYS A 2 -12.43 1.53 -8.66
CA LYS A 2 -12.69 2.33 -9.88
C LYS A 2 -11.86 3.61 -10.03
N HIS A 3 -11.77 4.42 -8.97
CA HIS A 3 -10.98 5.67 -8.98
C HIS A 3 -9.49 5.44 -9.27
N PHE A 4 -8.94 4.32 -8.80
CA PHE A 4 -7.54 3.95 -8.99
C PHE A 4 -7.33 3.00 -10.19
N GLY A 5 -8.40 2.67 -10.94
CA GLY A 5 -8.31 1.76 -12.08
C GLY A 5 -7.89 0.32 -11.74
N VAL A 6 -8.12 -0.15 -10.51
CA VAL A 6 -7.73 -1.49 -10.05
C VAL A 6 -8.90 -2.42 -9.79
N GLU A 7 -8.65 -3.72 -9.92
CA GLU A 7 -9.63 -4.81 -9.71
C GLU A 7 -9.29 -5.73 -8.53
N ASN A 8 -10.27 -6.50 -8.07
CA ASN A 8 -10.08 -7.44 -6.97
C ASN A 8 -9.17 -8.60 -7.39
N GLY A 9 -8.15 -8.90 -6.58
CA GLY A 9 -7.14 -9.92 -6.87
C GLY A 9 -5.97 -9.42 -7.71
N GLN A 10 -6.01 -8.18 -8.21
CA GLN A 10 -4.89 -7.59 -8.93
C GLN A 10 -3.67 -7.46 -8.02
N ILE A 11 -2.50 -7.72 -8.60
CA ILE A 11 -1.21 -7.59 -7.92
C ILE A 11 -0.55 -6.29 -8.40
N VAL A 12 -0.12 -5.45 -7.45
CA VAL A 12 0.50 -4.15 -7.72
C VAL A 12 1.76 -3.94 -6.88
N GLY A 13 2.56 -2.95 -7.25
CA GLY A 13 3.53 -2.36 -6.33
C GLY A 13 2.87 -1.22 -5.54
N VAL A 14 3.27 -1.03 -4.28
CA VAL A 14 2.89 0.15 -3.49
C VAL A 14 4.14 0.84 -2.98
N LYS A 15 4.39 2.05 -3.49
CA LYS A 15 5.45 2.92 -2.99
C LYS A 15 4.99 3.61 -1.72
N VAL A 16 5.81 3.52 -0.67
CA VAL A 16 5.61 4.21 0.60
C VAL A 16 6.83 5.10 0.85
N ASP A 17 6.57 6.39 1.01
CA ASP A 17 7.56 7.39 1.38
C ASP A 17 7.01 8.25 2.52
N SER A 18 7.56 8.05 3.72
CA SER A 18 7.16 8.78 4.92
C SER A 18 7.84 10.16 5.06
N GLY A 19 8.74 10.53 4.13
CA GLY A 19 9.57 11.74 4.22
C GLY A 19 10.63 11.69 5.31
N LYS A 20 10.77 10.56 6.03
CA LYS A 20 11.72 10.34 7.13
C LYS A 20 12.89 9.42 6.75
N GLY A 21 13.06 9.16 5.45
CA GLY A 21 13.99 8.17 4.92
C GLY A 21 13.39 6.75 4.87
N ARG A 22 14.15 5.81 4.29
CA ARG A 22 13.74 4.42 4.04
C ARG A 22 12.48 4.28 3.18
N ALA A 23 12.40 5.02 2.06
CA ALA A 23 11.34 4.79 1.09
C ALA A 23 11.44 3.36 0.55
N VAL A 24 10.30 2.67 0.47
CA VAL A 24 10.19 1.26 0.05
C VAL A 24 9.08 1.13 -1.00
N VAL A 25 9.26 0.21 -1.94
CA VAL A 25 8.17 -0.28 -2.79
C VAL A 25 7.85 -1.70 -2.37
N PHE A 26 6.65 -1.91 -1.81
CA PHE A 26 6.12 -3.23 -1.53
C PHE A 26 5.61 -3.83 -2.83
N MET A 27 6.37 -4.76 -3.40
CA MET A 27 5.95 -5.50 -4.58
C MET A 27 4.96 -6.60 -4.21
N ASP A 28 4.30 -7.14 -5.22
CA ASP A 28 3.37 -8.27 -5.08
C ASP A 28 2.23 -8.05 -4.07
N THR A 29 1.80 -6.79 -3.91
CA THR A 29 0.68 -6.42 -3.01
C THR A 29 -0.66 -6.71 -3.67
N VAL A 30 -1.51 -7.49 -3.00
CA VAL A 30 -2.85 -7.86 -3.50
C VAL A 30 -3.90 -6.79 -3.20
N ILE A 31 -4.64 -6.38 -4.24
CA ILE A 31 -5.82 -5.52 -4.11
C ILE A 31 -7.03 -6.37 -3.70
N ARG A 32 -7.67 -6.01 -2.59
CA ARG A 32 -8.92 -6.63 -2.12
C ARG A 32 -10.05 -5.62 -2.16
N VAL A 33 -11.11 -5.91 -2.91
CA VAL A 33 -12.26 -5.01 -3.10
C VAL A 33 -13.51 -5.64 -2.50
N SER A 34 -14.15 -4.92 -1.58
CA SER A 34 -15.46 -5.27 -1.02
C SER A 34 -16.18 -3.98 -0.65
N SER A 35 -17.51 -3.97 -0.76
CA SER A 35 -18.34 -2.85 -0.30
C SER A 35 -18.28 -2.63 1.22
N LYS A 36 -17.75 -3.61 1.97
CA LYS A 36 -17.61 -3.56 3.43
C LYS A 36 -16.23 -3.05 3.89
N TYR A 37 -15.29 -2.77 2.98
CA TYR A 37 -13.92 -2.41 3.33
C TYR A 37 -13.68 -0.90 3.28
N ALA A 38 -12.85 -0.41 4.20
CA ALA A 38 -12.27 0.92 4.11
C ALA A 38 -11.04 0.91 3.19
N LEU A 39 -10.68 2.07 2.64
CA LEU A 39 -9.47 2.24 1.84
C LEU A 39 -8.24 2.25 2.75
N ALA A 40 -7.60 1.09 2.92
CA ALA A 40 -6.39 0.94 3.70
C ALA A 40 -5.49 -0.16 3.13
N MET A 41 -4.18 0.02 3.25
CA MET A 41 -3.18 -1.04 3.09
C MET A 41 -2.82 -1.52 4.49
N HIS A 42 -2.84 -2.84 4.69
CA HIS A 42 -2.41 -3.44 5.95
C HIS A 42 -1.02 -4.02 5.75
N ILE A 43 -0.10 -3.56 6.57
CA ILE A 43 1.26 -4.09 6.71
C ILE A 43 1.48 -4.44 8.18
N ASP A 44 2.40 -5.36 8.46
CA ASP A 44 2.77 -5.69 9.83
C ASP A 44 3.74 -4.65 10.43
N THR A 45 4.11 -4.88 11.70
CA THR A 45 4.99 -3.97 12.43
C THR A 45 6.39 -3.89 11.83
N ASP A 46 6.94 -4.99 11.31
CA ASP A 46 8.29 -5.03 10.76
C ASP A 46 8.34 -4.34 9.38
N GLU A 47 7.31 -4.52 8.57
CA GLU A 47 7.10 -3.80 7.31
C GLU A 47 6.94 -2.29 7.56
N SER A 48 6.17 -1.90 8.59
CA SER A 48 6.02 -0.50 8.99
C SER A 48 7.35 0.11 9.46
N ASN A 49 8.11 -0.62 10.27
CA ASN A 49 9.44 -0.19 10.71
C ASN A 49 10.41 -0.09 9.52
N ALA A 50 10.28 -0.96 8.52
CA ALA A 50 11.13 -0.97 7.33
C ALA A 50 10.97 0.31 6.49
N CYS A 51 9.75 0.88 6.42
CA CYS A 51 9.45 2.09 5.65
C CYS A 51 9.39 3.39 6.49
N CYS A 52 9.85 3.35 7.75
CA CYS A 52 9.68 4.44 8.71
C CYS A 52 8.22 4.90 8.87
N GLY A 53 7.27 3.98 8.70
CA GLY A 53 5.84 4.23 8.83
C GLY A 53 5.41 4.35 10.29
N ALA A 54 4.74 5.45 10.64
CA ALA A 54 4.13 5.64 11.95
C ALA A 54 2.84 6.47 11.82
N GLY A 55 1.75 6.00 12.43
CA GLY A 55 0.43 6.65 12.32
C GLY A 55 -0.19 6.43 10.94
N VAL A 56 -0.77 7.50 10.36
CA VAL A 56 -1.38 7.45 9.03
C VAL A 56 -0.34 7.81 7.98
N ILE A 57 -0.06 6.88 7.08
CA ILE A 57 0.85 7.05 5.94
C ILE A 57 0.09 6.70 4.66
N TYR A 58 0.30 7.49 3.61
CA TYR A 58 -0.28 7.24 2.30
C TYR A 58 0.73 6.53 1.40
N GLY A 59 0.25 5.56 0.63
CA GLY A 59 1.02 4.88 -0.40
C GLY A 59 0.56 5.27 -1.80
N GLU A 60 1.45 5.13 -2.76
CA GLU A 60 1.18 5.31 -4.19
C GLU A 60 1.18 3.94 -4.87
N ILE A 61 0.09 3.62 -5.59
CA ILE A 61 0.05 2.41 -6.42
C ILE A 61 0.96 2.65 -7.62
N VAL A 62 1.94 1.76 -7.81
CA VAL A 62 2.86 1.77 -8.96
C VAL A 62 2.67 0.50 -9.78
N SER A 63 2.97 0.58 -11.09
CA SER A 63 2.98 -0.59 -11.95
C SER A 63 4.02 -1.60 -11.47
N LYS A 64 3.76 -2.88 -11.73
CA LYS A 64 4.80 -3.90 -11.59
C LYS A 64 5.96 -3.64 -12.54
#